data_AF-A0A453IMW9-F1
#
_entry.id   AF-A0A453IMW9-F1
#
_cell.length_a   1.000
_cell.length_b   1.000
_cell.length_c   1.000
_cell.angle_alpha   90.00
_cell.angle_beta   90.00
_cell.angle_gamma   90.00
#
_symmetry.space_group_name_H-M   'P 1'
#
loop_
_entity.id
_entity.type
_entity.pdbx_description
1 polymer ?
#
loop_
_entity_poly.entity_id
_entity_poly.type
_entity_poly.pdbx_seq_one_letter_code
_entity_poly.pdbx_strand_id
1 'polypeptide(L)'
;MMISASGKGLNFDPVISAILDPIIQMCEQAAEAQKSKGALARRGRTSSEPIGSKRDSISVDAILSKKSSTSVLSGESSSKVYLINCLSAIEEPLMDQEVATSYVKNLRSMIETHARALVDKEADSILSKCGLSSKMPYIKNYSSTDGEDDAKPLADVVETSPQMLLECLKAFYGLVTGTEGSLPEFEQLQVPRLRSDACYGLARALAEAYELIYKAVMDPKNCYPDPRSLVKHSPEQIRTILEI
;
A
#
# COMPACT_ATOMS: atom_id res chain seq x y z
N MET A 1 -10.81 47.84 -42.13
CA MET A 1 -11.33 47.62 -40.76
C MET A 1 -10.67 46.37 -40.21
N MET A 2 -9.72 46.51 -39.30
CA MET A 2 -9.16 45.37 -38.56
C MET A 2 -10.10 45.07 -37.38
N ILE A 3 -10.64 43.86 -37.33
CA ILE A 3 -11.33 43.35 -36.15
C ILE A 3 -10.23 42.84 -35.22
N SER A 4 -9.92 43.61 -34.18
CA SER A 4 -9.10 43.13 -33.07
C SER A 4 -9.91 42.08 -32.32
N ALA A 5 -9.56 40.80 -32.49
CA ALA A 5 -10.08 39.72 -31.67
C ALA A 5 -9.46 39.87 -30.27
N SER A 6 -10.26 40.38 -29.33
CA SER A 6 -9.94 40.48 -27.91
C SER A 6 -9.42 39.15 -27.35
N GLY A 7 -8.20 39.15 -26.84
CA GLY A 7 -7.47 38.00 -26.28
C GLY A 7 -8.04 37.46 -24.96
N LYS A 8 -9.25 36.88 -24.99
CA LYS A 8 -9.60 35.81 -24.05
C LYS A 8 -9.11 34.52 -24.70
N GLY A 9 -8.04 33.94 -24.18
CA GLY A 9 -7.65 32.58 -24.54
C GLY A 9 -8.89 31.68 -24.47
N LEU A 10 -9.17 30.96 -25.54
CA LEU A 10 -10.31 30.04 -25.59
C LEU A 10 -10.15 29.04 -24.44
N ASN A 11 -11.14 29.00 -23.54
CA ASN A 11 -11.13 28.03 -22.45
C ASN A 11 -11.58 26.68 -23.02
N PHE A 12 -10.63 25.76 -23.22
CA PHE A 12 -10.88 24.42 -23.72
C PHE A 12 -11.22 23.42 -22.61
N ASP A 13 -11.09 23.79 -21.33
CA ASP A 13 -11.34 22.89 -20.20
C ASP A 13 -12.72 22.20 -20.29
N PRO A 14 -13.85 22.89 -20.59
CA PRO A 14 -15.15 22.23 -20.68
C PRO A 14 -15.22 21.19 -21.81
N VAL A 15 -14.51 21.43 -22.92
CA VAL A 15 -14.47 20.52 -24.07
C VAL A 15 -13.61 19.30 -23.73
N ILE A 16 -12.45 19.52 -23.13
CA ILE A 16 -11.54 18.46 -22.68
C ILE A 16 -12.27 17.56 -21.67
N SER A 17 -12.91 18.13 -20.66
CA SER A 17 -13.74 17.42 -19.69
C SER A 17 -14.86 16.62 -20.35
N ALA A 18 -15.64 17.24 -21.27
CA ALA A 18 -16.74 16.55 -21.93
C ALA A 18 -16.30 15.30 -22.73
N ILE A 19 -15.05 15.27 -23.20
CA ILE A 19 -14.49 14.14 -23.95
C ILE A 19 -13.85 13.10 -23.01
N LEU A 20 -13.07 13.54 -22.02
CA LEU A 20 -12.23 12.67 -21.22
C LEU A 20 -12.91 12.16 -19.95
N ASP A 21 -13.79 12.93 -19.32
CA ASP A 21 -14.47 12.51 -18.09
C ASP A 21 -15.29 11.22 -18.28
N PRO A 22 -16.01 11.00 -19.40
CA PRO A 22 -16.65 9.71 -19.66
C PRO A 22 -15.67 8.53 -19.74
N ILE A 23 -14.46 8.76 -20.27
CA ILE A 23 -13.43 7.73 -20.38
C ILE A 23 -12.88 7.39 -19.00
N ILE A 24 -12.59 8.41 -18.19
CA ILE A 24 -12.17 8.23 -16.79
C ILE A 24 -13.22 7.45 -16.00
N GLN A 25 -14.49 7.82 -16.14
CA GLN A 25 -15.59 7.13 -15.47
C GLN A 25 -15.68 5.65 -15.88
N MET A 26 -15.46 5.33 -17.16
CA MET A 26 -15.38 3.94 -17.60
C MET A 26 -14.17 3.20 -17.00
N CYS A 27 -13.01 3.85 -16.90
CA CYS A 27 -11.83 3.28 -16.26
C CYS A 27 -12.07 2.99 -14.76
N GLU A 28 -12.75 3.90 -14.05
CA GLU A 28 -13.14 3.71 -12.65
C GLU A 28 -14.09 2.52 -12.49
N GLN A 29 -15.15 2.45 -13.30
CA GLN A 29 -16.09 1.32 -13.27
C GLN A 29 -15.41 -0.02 -13.61
N ALA A 30 -14.49 -0.02 -14.58
CA ALA A 30 -13.70 -1.20 -14.92
C ALA A 30 -12.78 -1.62 -13.76
N ALA A 31 -12.14 -0.66 -13.09
CA ALA A 31 -11.32 -0.91 -11.91
C ALA A 31 -12.17 -1.54 -10.79
N GLU A 32 -13.35 -1.00 -10.51
CA GLU A 32 -14.27 -1.53 -9.49
C GLU A 32 -14.73 -2.96 -9.81
N ALA A 33 -15.02 -3.25 -11.08
CA ALA A 33 -15.39 -4.61 -11.51
C ALA A 33 -14.24 -5.62 -11.33
N GLN A 34 -12.97 -5.19 -11.37
CA GLN A 34 -11.84 -6.08 -11.09
C GLN A 34 -11.68 -6.39 -9.59
N LYS A 35 -12.06 -5.47 -8.71
CA LYS A 35 -12.03 -5.67 -7.25
C LYS A 35 -12.86 -6.89 -6.82
N SER A 36 -14.03 -7.09 -7.42
CA SER A 36 -14.96 -8.18 -7.09
C SER A 36 -14.56 -9.54 -7.69
N LYS A 37 -13.89 -9.55 -8.85
CA LYS A 37 -13.40 -10.80 -9.50
C LYS A 37 -12.26 -11.46 -8.72
N GLY A 38 -11.37 -10.68 -8.10
CA GLY A 38 -10.30 -11.20 -7.24
C GLY A 38 -10.81 -11.94 -5.99
N ALA A 39 -12.00 -11.57 -5.47
CA ALA A 39 -12.65 -12.26 -4.37
C ALA A 39 -13.30 -13.60 -4.80
N LEU A 40 -13.81 -13.68 -6.03
CA LEU A 40 -14.45 -14.88 -6.59
C LEU A 40 -13.43 -15.91 -7.11
N ALA A 41 -12.26 -15.49 -7.58
CA ALA A 41 -11.20 -16.39 -8.03
C ALA A 41 -10.64 -17.29 -6.92
N ARG A 42 -10.78 -16.91 -5.63
CA ARG A 42 -10.44 -17.79 -4.49
C ARG A 42 -11.51 -18.84 -4.15
N ARG A 43 -12.72 -18.75 -4.72
CA ARG A 43 -13.85 -19.65 -4.40
C ARG A 43 -14.29 -20.56 -5.55
N GLY A 44 -13.74 -20.36 -6.75
CA GLY A 44 -14.14 -21.07 -7.96
C GLY A 44 -13.17 -22.17 -8.40
N ARG A 45 -12.94 -23.21 -7.58
CA ARG A 45 -12.39 -24.48 -8.09
C ARG A 45 -12.74 -25.69 -7.22
N THR A 46 -14.02 -25.83 -6.88
CA THR A 46 -14.59 -27.12 -6.46
C THR A 46 -15.70 -27.47 -7.44
N SER A 47 -15.34 -28.15 -8.53
CA SER A 47 -16.28 -28.95 -9.32
C SER A 47 -15.89 -30.41 -9.12
N SER A 48 -16.85 -31.20 -8.67
CA SER A 48 -16.73 -32.55 -8.15
C SER A 48 -16.80 -33.62 -9.25
N GLU A 49 -15.76 -34.47 -9.27
CA GLU A 49 -15.71 -35.94 -9.52
C GLU A 49 -16.04 -36.53 -10.92
N PRO A 50 -15.64 -37.79 -11.28
CA PRO A 50 -15.06 -38.89 -10.47
C PRO A 50 -13.83 -39.67 -11.05
N ILE A 51 -13.17 -40.42 -10.14
CA ILE A 51 -12.45 -41.73 -10.28
C ILE A 51 -11.41 -41.93 -11.39
N GLY A 52 -10.14 -42.13 -11.01
CA GLY A 52 -9.17 -42.87 -11.84
C GLY A 52 -7.68 -42.68 -11.53
N SER A 53 -7.12 -43.61 -10.76
CA SER A 53 -5.72 -44.11 -10.77
C SER A 53 -4.52 -43.18 -10.44
N LYS A 54 -3.71 -43.70 -9.50
CA LYS A 54 -2.40 -43.23 -9.04
C LYS A 54 -1.43 -42.91 -10.18
N ARG A 55 -0.75 -41.76 -10.08
CA ARG A 55 0.69 -41.57 -10.36
C ARG A 55 1.11 -40.22 -9.79
N ASP A 56 1.97 -40.26 -8.79
CA ASP A 56 2.66 -39.10 -8.23
C ASP A 56 3.55 -38.49 -9.32
N SER A 57 3.03 -37.49 -10.02
CA SER A 57 3.83 -36.55 -10.81
C SER A 57 3.83 -35.24 -10.04
N ILE A 58 4.91 -34.99 -9.31
CA ILE A 58 5.19 -33.68 -8.73
C ILE A 58 5.36 -32.74 -9.92
N SER A 59 4.29 -31.99 -10.23
CA SER A 59 4.32 -31.00 -11.30
C SER A 59 5.43 -29.99 -11.02
N VAL A 60 6.27 -29.76 -12.01
CA VAL A 60 7.28 -28.70 -12.03
C VAL A 60 6.67 -27.31 -11.77
N ASP A 61 5.36 -27.11 -11.97
CA ASP A 61 4.65 -25.87 -11.62
C ASP A 61 4.60 -25.60 -10.11
N ALA A 62 4.60 -26.65 -9.28
CA ALA A 62 4.63 -26.50 -7.82
C ALA A 62 6.01 -26.05 -7.32
N ILE A 63 7.07 -26.32 -8.09
CA ILE A 63 8.44 -25.93 -7.77
C ILE A 63 8.75 -24.51 -8.25
N LEU A 64 8.19 -24.11 -9.41
CA LEU A 64 8.29 -22.73 -9.91
C LEU A 64 7.46 -21.73 -9.09
N SER A 65 6.31 -22.16 -8.54
CA SER A 65 5.50 -21.33 -7.64
C SER A 65 6.20 -20.99 -6.31
N LYS A 66 7.24 -21.75 -5.93
CA LYS A 66 8.01 -21.52 -4.71
C LYS A 66 9.12 -20.48 -4.84
N LYS A 67 9.44 -20.04 -6.06
CA LYS A 67 10.52 -19.07 -6.32
C LYS A 67 10.06 -17.69 -6.82
N SER A 68 8.77 -17.53 -7.09
CA SER A 68 8.19 -16.22 -7.34
C SER A 68 7.27 -15.89 -6.16
N SER A 69 7.84 -15.56 -5.01
CA SER A 69 7.13 -14.83 -3.96
C SER A 69 6.93 -13.38 -4.40
N THR A 70 6.40 -13.19 -5.61
CA THR A 70 5.83 -11.90 -6.01
C THR A 70 4.64 -11.72 -5.10
N SER A 71 4.69 -10.74 -4.21
CA SER A 71 3.54 -10.36 -3.38
C SER A 71 2.34 -10.19 -4.31
N VAL A 72 1.41 -11.16 -4.29
CA VAL A 72 0.20 -11.07 -5.10
C VAL A 72 -0.61 -9.95 -4.48
N LEU A 73 -0.59 -8.80 -5.14
CA LEU A 73 -1.38 -7.64 -4.76
C LEU A 73 -2.84 -8.09 -4.54
N SER A 74 -3.46 -7.53 -3.50
CA SER A 74 -4.89 -7.74 -3.27
C SER A 74 -5.69 -7.32 -4.51
N GLY A 75 -6.86 -7.92 -4.74
CA GLY A 75 -7.76 -7.48 -5.82
C GLY A 75 -8.10 -5.98 -5.75
N GLU A 76 -8.10 -5.41 -4.55
CA GLU A 76 -8.21 -3.96 -4.35
C GLU A 76 -6.96 -3.18 -4.78
N SER A 77 -5.76 -3.70 -4.46
CA SER A 77 -4.49 -3.10 -4.87
C SER A 77 -4.30 -3.19 -6.40
N SER A 78 -4.61 -4.34 -7.02
CA SER A 78 -4.59 -4.50 -8.48
C SER A 78 -5.58 -3.59 -9.20
N SER A 79 -6.79 -3.42 -8.64
CA SER A 79 -7.79 -2.46 -9.14
C SER A 79 -7.25 -1.03 -9.14
N LYS A 80 -6.60 -0.60 -8.05
CA LYS A 80 -5.96 0.73 -7.97
C LYS A 80 -4.83 0.89 -8.99
N VAL A 81 -3.96 -0.12 -9.13
CA VAL A 81 -2.88 -0.11 -10.13
C VAL A 81 -3.43 0.03 -11.54
N TYR A 82 -4.49 -0.71 -11.88
CA TYR A 82 -5.17 -0.57 -13.18
C TYR A 82 -5.64 0.86 -13.42
N LEU A 83 -6.33 1.47 -12.45
CA LEU A 83 -6.82 2.84 -12.58
C LEU A 83 -5.66 3.85 -12.73
N ILE A 84 -4.60 3.71 -11.95
CA ILE A 84 -3.41 4.57 -12.05
C ILE A 84 -2.79 4.49 -13.45
N ASN A 85 -2.66 3.28 -14.00
CA ASN A 85 -2.13 3.07 -15.35
C ASN A 85 -3.03 3.70 -16.42
N CYS A 86 -4.35 3.56 -16.29
CA CYS A 86 -5.31 4.21 -17.20
C CYS A 86 -5.20 5.74 -17.16
N LEU A 87 -5.18 6.33 -15.96
CA LEU A 87 -5.06 7.78 -15.79
C LEU A 87 -3.72 8.30 -16.35
N SER A 88 -2.63 7.56 -16.12
CA SER A 88 -1.30 7.90 -16.65
C SER A 88 -1.28 7.86 -18.18
N ALA A 89 -1.94 6.86 -18.79
CA ALA A 89 -2.05 6.76 -20.24
C ALA A 89 -2.93 7.86 -20.87
N ILE A 90 -3.92 8.38 -20.13
CA ILE A 90 -4.70 9.56 -20.55
C ILE A 90 -3.89 10.84 -20.40
N GLU A 91 -3.07 10.95 -19.34
CA GLU A 91 -2.24 12.13 -19.07
C GLU A 91 -1.14 12.32 -20.11
N GLU A 92 -0.47 11.24 -20.51
CA GLU A 92 0.72 11.27 -21.39
C GLU A 92 0.56 12.12 -22.66
N PRO A 93 -0.48 11.94 -23.50
CA PRO A 93 -0.67 12.74 -24.71
C PRO A 93 -1.06 14.21 -24.45
N LEU A 94 -1.47 14.55 -23.22
CA LEU A 94 -1.93 15.89 -22.85
C LEU A 94 -0.82 16.77 -22.27
N MET A 95 0.31 16.19 -21.87
CA MET A 95 1.39 16.91 -21.16
C MET A 95 2.02 18.03 -21.99
N ASP A 96 2.12 17.85 -23.31
CA ASP A 96 2.74 18.84 -24.23
C ASP A 96 1.75 19.92 -24.69
N GLN A 97 0.50 19.87 -24.25
CA GLN A 97 -0.56 20.78 -24.69
C GLN A 97 -0.82 21.85 -23.62
N GLU A 98 -0.40 23.09 -23.90
CA GLU A 98 -0.61 24.23 -22.99
C GLU A 98 -2.09 24.42 -22.61
N VAL A 99 -2.99 24.15 -23.56
CA VAL A 99 -4.45 24.26 -23.36
C VAL A 99 -5.01 23.22 -22.37
N ALA A 100 -4.30 22.12 -22.12
CA ALA A 100 -4.73 21.05 -21.23
C ALA A 100 -4.05 21.09 -19.85
N THR A 101 -3.20 22.09 -19.58
CA THR A 101 -2.39 22.19 -18.35
C THR A 101 -3.22 22.05 -17.07
N SER A 102 -4.38 22.70 -17.02
CA SER A 102 -5.32 22.64 -15.89
C SER A 102 -5.84 21.22 -15.67
N TYR A 103 -6.24 20.55 -16.76
CA TYR A 103 -6.75 19.19 -16.73
C TYR A 103 -5.67 18.17 -16.35
N VAL A 104 -4.47 18.29 -16.91
CA VAL A 104 -3.31 17.46 -16.56
C VAL A 104 -2.97 17.58 -15.08
N LYS A 105 -3.04 18.79 -14.52
CA LYS A 105 -2.85 18.99 -13.07
C LYS A 105 -3.88 18.23 -12.24
N ASN A 106 -5.15 18.21 -12.66
CA ASN A 106 -6.20 17.45 -11.99
C ASN A 106 -5.95 15.93 -12.10
N LEU A 107 -5.57 15.44 -13.30
CA LEU A 107 -5.20 14.04 -13.50
C LEU A 107 -4.05 13.62 -12.60
N ARG A 108 -2.97 14.42 -12.52
CA ARG A 108 -1.85 14.18 -11.59
C ARG A 108 -2.30 14.07 -10.14
N SER A 109 -3.17 14.99 -9.70
CA SER A 109 -3.74 14.95 -8.35
C SER A 109 -4.56 13.67 -8.10
N MET A 110 -5.30 13.19 -9.09
CA MET A 110 -6.02 11.91 -9.00
C MET A 110 -5.06 10.72 -8.93
N ILE A 111 -4.05 10.68 -9.81
CA ILE A 111 -3.00 9.64 -9.82
C ILE A 111 -2.29 9.58 -8.46
N GLU A 112 -1.83 10.71 -7.94
CA GLU A 112 -1.17 10.80 -6.63
C GLU A 112 -2.08 10.32 -5.49
N THR A 113 -3.38 10.63 -5.56
CA THR A 113 -4.36 10.20 -4.55
C THR A 113 -4.56 8.68 -4.58
N HIS A 114 -4.68 8.09 -5.77
CA HIS A 114 -4.79 6.64 -5.91
C HIS A 114 -3.48 5.93 -5.56
N ALA A 115 -2.32 6.50 -5.90
CA ALA A 115 -1.01 5.96 -5.54
C ALA A 115 -0.80 5.96 -4.02
N ARG A 116 -1.11 7.06 -3.32
CA ARG A 116 -1.09 7.11 -1.85
C ARG A 116 -2.02 6.06 -1.24
N ALA A 117 -3.26 5.98 -1.71
CA ALA A 117 -4.22 4.99 -1.21
C ALA A 117 -3.79 3.53 -1.50
N LEU A 118 -3.02 3.28 -2.55
CA LEU A 118 -2.42 1.97 -2.84
C LEU A 118 -1.31 1.65 -1.82
N VAL A 119 -0.42 2.62 -1.57
CA VAL A 119 0.65 2.51 -0.58
C VAL A 119 0.10 2.24 0.81
N ASP A 120 -0.88 3.04 1.26
CA ASP A 120 -1.52 2.90 2.57
C ASP A 120 -2.11 1.50 2.75
N LYS A 121 -2.80 1.00 1.71
CA LYS A 121 -3.41 -0.34 1.73
C LYS A 121 -2.38 -1.45 1.84
N GLU A 122 -1.26 -1.31 1.14
CA GLU A 122 -0.21 -2.32 1.15
C GLU A 122 0.58 -2.28 2.46
N ALA A 123 0.83 -1.09 3.01
CA ALA A 123 1.38 -0.91 4.35
C ALA A 123 0.50 -1.58 5.40
N ASP A 124 -0.81 -1.33 5.36
CA ASP A 124 -1.79 -1.99 6.24
C ASP A 124 -1.78 -3.51 6.06
N SER A 125 -1.67 -4.01 4.82
CA SER A 125 -1.59 -5.45 4.57
C SER A 125 -0.34 -6.07 5.18
N ILE A 126 0.81 -5.42 5.07
CA ILE A 126 2.08 -5.86 5.65
C ILE A 126 2.00 -5.82 7.18
N LEU A 127 1.55 -4.71 7.76
CA LEU A 127 1.38 -4.60 9.20
C LEU A 127 0.37 -5.62 9.73
N SER A 128 -0.67 -5.96 8.98
CA SER A 128 -1.62 -7.02 9.33
C SER A 128 -0.97 -8.40 9.27
N LYS A 129 -0.13 -8.69 8.26
CA LYS A 129 0.63 -9.95 8.17
C LYS A 129 1.59 -10.12 9.36
N CYS A 130 2.18 -9.02 9.83
CA CYS A 130 3.02 -9.01 11.03
C CYS A 130 2.23 -9.06 12.34
N GLY A 131 0.90 -8.94 12.30
CA GLY A 131 0.06 -8.80 13.50
C GLY A 131 0.20 -7.45 14.23
N LEU A 132 0.84 -6.45 13.61
CA LEU A 132 1.01 -5.11 14.17
C LEU A 132 -0.21 -4.21 13.94
N SER A 133 -0.97 -4.45 12.88
CA SER A 133 -2.15 -3.62 12.54
C SER A 133 -3.19 -3.59 13.67
N SER A 134 -3.46 -4.72 14.33
CA SER A 134 -4.40 -4.80 15.45
C SER A 134 -3.87 -4.11 16.73
N LYS A 135 -2.57 -3.87 16.83
CA LYS A 135 -1.91 -3.29 18.00
C LYS A 135 -1.79 -1.77 17.90
N MET A 136 -1.71 -1.24 16.68
CA MET A 136 -1.58 0.19 16.42
C MET A 136 -2.64 1.08 17.09
N PRO A 137 -3.94 0.71 17.17
CA PRO A 137 -4.92 1.54 17.86
C PRO A 137 -4.59 1.75 19.34
N TYR A 138 -4.11 0.72 20.05
CA TYR A 138 -3.73 0.84 21.46
C TYR A 138 -2.54 1.79 21.63
N ILE A 139 -1.55 1.68 20.74
CA ILE A 139 -0.33 2.52 20.73
C ILE A 139 -0.66 3.98 20.38
N LYS A 140 -1.53 4.22 19.41
CA LYS A 140 -1.96 5.57 19.01
C LYS A 140 -2.85 6.23 20.07
N ASN A 141 -3.77 5.47 20.66
CA ASN A 141 -4.61 5.97 21.74
C ASN A 141 -3.75 6.39 22.94
N TYR A 142 -2.72 5.61 23.26
CA TYR A 142 -1.75 5.97 24.29
C TYR A 142 -1.06 7.31 24.01
N SER A 143 -0.57 7.53 22.77
CA SER A 143 0.03 8.81 22.39
C SER A 143 -0.94 10.00 22.41
N SER A 144 -2.25 9.74 22.44
CA SER A 144 -3.29 10.78 22.48
C SER A 144 -3.73 11.10 23.92
N THR A 145 -3.58 10.16 24.84
CA THR A 145 -3.95 10.29 26.27
C THR A 145 -2.78 10.77 27.14
N ASP A 146 -1.83 11.51 26.56
CA ASP A 146 -0.53 11.90 27.16
C ASP A 146 -0.62 12.80 28.42
N GLY A 147 -1.81 12.92 29.04
CA GLY A 147 -2.09 13.72 30.23
C GLY A 147 -3.09 13.12 31.24
N GLU A 148 -3.59 11.88 31.07
CA GLU A 148 -4.39 11.21 32.10
C GLU A 148 -3.53 10.17 32.85
N ASP A 149 -3.27 10.42 34.13
CA ASP A 149 -2.44 9.62 35.06
C ASP A 149 -2.99 8.20 35.34
N ASP A 150 -4.14 7.85 34.76
CA ASP A 150 -4.91 6.61 35.03
C ASP A 150 -4.90 5.63 33.84
N ALA A 151 -4.15 5.94 32.77
CA ALA A 151 -4.03 5.05 31.62
C ALA A 151 -3.21 3.80 31.97
N LYS A 152 -3.84 2.62 31.87
CA LYS A 152 -3.19 1.33 32.12
C LYS A 152 -1.94 1.15 31.22
N PRO A 153 -0.77 0.77 31.77
CA PRO A 153 0.45 0.56 30.99
C PRO A 153 0.25 -0.41 29.83
N LEU A 154 0.82 -0.10 28.66
CA LEU A 154 0.67 -0.96 27.48
C LEU A 154 1.25 -2.37 27.68
N ALA A 155 2.23 -2.56 28.57
CA ALA A 155 2.75 -3.90 28.88
C ALA A 155 1.72 -4.83 29.56
N ASP A 156 0.75 -4.26 30.28
CA ASP A 156 -0.28 -5.02 31.03
C ASP A 156 -1.54 -5.32 30.20
N VAL A 157 -1.60 -4.80 28.97
CA VAL A 157 -2.65 -5.10 28.01
C VAL A 157 -2.22 -6.32 27.21
N VAL A 158 -3.04 -7.39 27.24
CA VAL A 158 -2.72 -8.69 26.61
C VAL A 158 -2.29 -8.54 25.15
N GLU A 159 -3.00 -7.69 24.39
CA GLU A 159 -2.74 -7.43 22.97
C GLU A 159 -1.38 -6.78 22.68
N THR A 160 -0.87 -5.97 23.61
CA THR A 160 0.41 -5.26 23.51
C THR A 160 1.43 -5.78 24.52
N SER A 161 1.21 -6.98 25.06
CA SER A 161 2.12 -7.62 26.00
C SER A 161 3.50 -7.86 25.37
N PRO A 162 4.58 -7.93 26.18
CA PRO A 162 5.94 -7.97 25.66
C PRO A 162 6.20 -9.17 24.74
N GLN A 163 5.63 -10.34 25.05
CA GLN A 163 5.79 -11.55 24.23
C GLN A 163 5.09 -11.42 22.88
N MET A 164 3.83 -10.94 22.89
CA MET A 164 3.06 -10.73 21.66
C MET A 164 3.71 -9.68 20.75
N LEU A 165 4.23 -8.60 21.32
CA LEU A 165 4.90 -7.57 20.55
C LEU A 165 6.23 -8.07 19.98
N LEU A 166 6.97 -8.90 20.73
CA LEU A 166 8.23 -9.50 20.26
C LEU A 166 8.02 -10.40 19.05
N GLU A 167 6.98 -11.22 19.05
CA GLU A 167 6.65 -12.10 17.92
C GLU A 167 6.28 -11.29 16.67
N CYS A 168 5.44 -10.27 16.84
CA CYS A 168 5.06 -9.38 15.73
C CYS A 168 6.27 -8.60 15.17
N LEU A 169 7.16 -8.12 16.04
CA LEU A 169 8.39 -7.44 15.62
C LEU A 169 9.35 -8.39 14.91
N LYS A 170 9.48 -9.65 15.33
CA LYS A 170 10.27 -10.65 14.60
C LYS A 170 9.73 -10.86 13.17
N ALA A 171 8.42 -10.99 13.01
CA ALA A 171 7.80 -11.11 11.69
C ALA A 171 8.04 -9.85 10.83
N PHE A 172 7.91 -8.67 11.44
CA PHE A 172 8.18 -7.40 10.77
C PHE A 172 9.64 -7.27 10.32
N TYR A 173 10.61 -7.54 11.19
CA TYR A 173 12.03 -7.53 10.81
C TYR A 173 12.32 -8.58 9.73
N GLY A 174 11.68 -9.74 9.78
CA GLY A 174 11.81 -10.78 8.77
C GLY A 174 11.43 -10.27 7.36
N LEU A 175 10.34 -9.51 7.27
CA LEU A 175 9.89 -8.91 6.01
C LEU A 175 10.75 -7.73 5.57
N VAL A 176 11.14 -6.85 6.49
CA VAL A 176 11.98 -5.68 6.19
C VAL A 176 13.40 -6.08 5.76
N THR A 177 13.93 -7.17 6.32
CA THR A 177 15.28 -7.68 5.97
C THR A 177 15.30 -8.67 4.82
N GLY A 178 14.14 -9.05 4.27
CA GLY A 178 14.07 -10.01 3.18
C GLY A 178 14.13 -11.49 3.58
N THR A 179 14.21 -11.81 4.88
CA THR A 179 14.40 -13.19 5.36
C THR A 179 13.11 -14.01 5.37
N GLU A 180 11.95 -13.37 5.59
CA GLU A 180 10.62 -14.00 5.63
C GLU A 180 9.73 -13.58 4.43
N GLY A 181 10.33 -12.94 3.42
CA GLY A 181 9.66 -12.42 2.23
C GLY A 181 10.20 -11.05 1.82
N SER A 182 9.80 -10.57 0.64
CA SER A 182 10.19 -9.25 0.14
C SER A 182 9.03 -8.25 0.22
N LEU A 183 9.38 -6.97 0.33
CA LEU A 183 8.44 -5.87 0.14
C LEU A 183 8.02 -5.81 -1.35
N PRO A 184 6.79 -5.36 -1.64
CA PRO A 184 6.31 -5.25 -3.00
C PRO A 184 7.03 -4.14 -3.76
N GLU A 185 7.45 -4.45 -4.99
CA GLU A 185 8.15 -3.53 -5.90
C GLU A 185 7.22 -2.81 -6.88
N PHE A 186 5.91 -3.02 -6.74
CA PHE A 186 4.85 -2.42 -7.57
C PHE A 186 5.08 -2.55 -9.09
N GLU A 187 5.64 -3.67 -9.56
CA GLU A 187 5.99 -3.91 -10.98
C GLU A 187 4.83 -3.70 -11.97
N GLN A 188 3.58 -3.83 -11.50
CA GLN A 188 2.38 -3.64 -12.31
C GLN A 188 2.07 -2.15 -12.61
N LEU A 189 2.68 -1.19 -11.89
CA LEU A 189 2.62 0.22 -12.25
C LEU A 189 3.52 0.48 -13.46
N GLN A 190 2.93 0.96 -14.54
CA GLN A 190 3.62 1.11 -15.82
C GLN A 190 4.62 2.27 -15.81
N VAL A 191 4.30 3.35 -15.08
CA VAL A 191 5.18 4.53 -14.98
C VAL A 191 6.31 4.24 -13.98
N PRO A 192 7.60 4.25 -14.39
CA PRO A 192 8.72 3.93 -13.50
C PRO A 192 8.83 4.85 -12.28
N ARG A 193 8.58 6.15 -12.46
CA ARG A 193 8.61 7.11 -11.35
C ARG A 193 7.57 6.78 -10.28
N LEU A 194 6.35 6.41 -10.68
CA LEU A 194 5.29 6.03 -9.73
C LEU A 194 5.65 4.75 -8.96
N ARG A 195 6.40 3.82 -9.56
CA ARG A 195 6.94 2.66 -8.84
C ARG A 195 7.89 3.08 -7.74
N SER A 196 8.89 3.91 -8.07
CA SER A 196 9.85 4.42 -7.09
C SER A 196 9.17 5.20 -5.97
N ASP A 197 8.22 6.08 -6.32
CA ASP A 197 7.46 6.88 -5.35
C ASP A 197 6.61 5.97 -4.43
N ALA A 198 5.99 4.91 -4.97
CA ALA A 198 5.22 3.95 -4.20
C ALA A 198 6.10 3.09 -3.27
N CYS A 199 7.25 2.60 -3.74
CA CYS A 199 8.22 1.89 -2.90
C CYS A 199 8.71 2.77 -1.75
N TYR A 200 9.11 4.00 -2.05
CA TYR A 200 9.54 4.98 -1.05
C TYR A 200 8.44 5.30 -0.05
N GLY A 201 7.21 5.53 -0.53
CA GLY A 201 6.04 5.79 0.30
C GLY A 201 5.74 4.61 1.25
N LEU A 202 5.84 3.38 0.75
CA LEU A 202 5.62 2.18 1.54
C LEU A 202 6.68 2.02 2.63
N ALA A 203 7.95 2.13 2.26
CA ALA A 203 9.07 2.12 3.19
C ALA A 203 8.88 3.17 4.30
N ARG A 204 8.49 4.39 3.92
CA ARG A 204 8.22 5.47 4.86
C ARG A 204 7.08 5.15 5.82
N ALA A 205 5.95 4.64 5.32
CA ALA A 205 4.82 4.26 6.15
C ALA A 205 5.18 3.16 7.16
N LEU A 206 5.98 2.17 6.76
CA LEU A 206 6.46 1.11 7.65
C LEU A 206 7.44 1.64 8.70
N ALA A 207 8.35 2.55 8.33
CA ALA A 207 9.27 3.19 9.26
C ALA A 207 8.54 4.06 10.29
N GLU A 208 7.55 4.84 9.86
CA GLU A 208 6.72 5.68 10.75
C GLU A 208 5.89 4.81 11.72
N ALA A 209 5.29 3.71 11.22
CA ALA A 209 4.61 2.73 12.04
C ALA A 209 5.55 2.14 13.11
N TYR A 210 6.77 1.75 12.72
CA TYR A 210 7.77 1.23 13.64
C TYR A 210 8.19 2.28 14.67
N GLU A 211 8.37 3.53 14.26
CA GLU A 211 8.75 4.63 15.16
C GLU A 211 7.72 4.85 16.27
N LEU A 212 6.42 4.74 15.97
CA LEU A 212 5.35 4.79 16.98
C LEU A 212 5.48 3.66 18.01
N ILE A 213 5.73 2.42 17.53
CA ILE A 213 5.96 1.28 18.42
C ILE A 213 7.21 1.49 19.27
N TYR A 214 8.31 1.94 18.65
CA TYR A 214 9.58 2.20 19.32
C TYR A 214 9.40 3.20 20.46
N LYS A 215 8.73 4.33 20.20
CA LYS A 215 8.46 5.36 21.21
C LYS A 215 7.62 4.80 22.36
N ALA A 216 6.55 4.06 22.06
CA ALA A 216 5.70 3.48 23.08
C ALA A 216 6.43 2.45 23.95
N VAL A 217 7.29 1.62 23.36
CA VAL A 217 8.06 0.61 24.11
C VAL A 217 9.15 1.24 24.97
N MET A 218 9.81 2.29 24.46
CA MET A 218 10.88 2.97 25.19
C MET A 218 10.37 3.93 26.28
N ASP A 219 9.07 4.25 26.28
CA ASP A 219 8.46 5.06 27.32
C ASP A 219 8.43 4.28 28.65
N PRO A 220 9.08 4.79 29.72
CA PRO A 220 9.05 4.16 31.04
C PRO A 220 7.64 3.97 31.60
N LYS A 221 6.68 4.81 31.24
CA LYS A 221 5.28 4.73 31.69
C LYS A 221 4.57 3.46 31.24
N ASN A 222 5.02 2.84 30.14
CA ASN A 222 4.41 1.63 29.60
C ASN A 222 4.92 0.34 30.24
N CYS A 223 5.89 0.43 31.17
CA CYS A 223 6.36 -0.66 32.02
C CYS A 223 6.82 -1.92 31.26
N TYR A 224 7.34 -1.78 30.04
CA TYR A 224 7.89 -2.91 29.29
C TYR A 224 9.15 -3.47 29.99
N PRO A 225 9.24 -4.80 30.22
CA PRO A 225 10.43 -5.41 30.78
C PRO A 225 11.54 -5.42 29.72
N ASP A 226 12.67 -4.80 30.04
CA ASP A 226 13.83 -4.63 29.16
C ASP A 226 13.47 -4.18 27.72
N PRO A 227 13.05 -2.91 27.52
CA PRO A 227 12.63 -2.36 26.23
C PRO A 227 13.65 -2.56 25.09
N ARG A 228 14.94 -2.58 25.42
CA ARG A 228 16.04 -2.74 24.44
C ARG A 228 16.13 -4.16 23.90
N SER A 229 15.73 -5.16 24.68
CA SER A 229 15.66 -6.55 24.21
C SER A 229 14.50 -6.77 23.23
N LEU A 230 13.40 -6.03 23.43
CA LEU A 230 12.19 -6.10 22.61
C LEU A 230 12.38 -5.42 21.26
N VAL A 231 13.02 -4.25 21.26
CA VAL A 231 13.19 -3.40 20.09
C VAL A 231 14.67 -3.28 19.75
N LYS A 232 15.15 -4.21 18.92
CA LYS A 232 16.58 -4.38 18.59
C LYS A 232 17.17 -3.28 17.72
N HIS A 233 16.34 -2.64 16.90
CA HIS A 233 16.77 -1.63 15.94
C HIS A 233 16.27 -0.24 16.35
N SER A 234 17.05 0.80 16.14
CA SER A 234 16.53 2.18 16.21
C SER A 234 15.68 2.48 14.98
N PRO A 235 14.77 3.49 15.04
CA PRO A 235 14.03 3.94 13.87
C PRO A 235 14.95 4.31 12.70
N GLU A 236 16.09 4.94 12.97
CA GLU A 236 17.10 5.28 11.95
C GLU A 236 17.72 4.05 11.28
N GLN A 237 17.96 2.98 12.05
CA GLN A 237 18.43 1.71 11.49
C GLN A 237 17.37 1.07 10.59
N ILE A 238 16.08 1.14 10.96
CA ILE A 238 14.99 0.64 10.11
C ILE A 238 14.87 1.48 8.83
N ARG A 239 14.97 2.81 8.90
CA ARG A 239 15.02 3.69 7.73
C ARG A 239 16.17 3.32 6.80
N THR A 240 17.35 3.09 7.37
CA THR A 240 18.54 2.64 6.61
C THR A 240 18.31 1.29 5.92
N ILE A 241 17.72 0.30 6.60
CA ILE A 241 17.43 -1.01 6.00
C ILE A 241 16.39 -0.89 4.88
N LEU A 242 15.43 0.02 5.03
CA LEU A 242 14.41 0.32 4.03
C LEU A 242 14.89 1.27 2.92
N GLU A 243 16.17 1.68 2.96
CA GLU A 243 16.81 2.56 1.97
C GLU A 243 16.13 3.95 1.82
N ILE A 244 15.65 4.53 2.93
CA ILE A 244 14.99 5.85 2.96
C ILE A 244 15.58 6.85 3.94
#